data_AF-A0A840YA22-F1
#
_entry.id   AF-A0A840YA22-F1
#
_cell.length_a   1.000
_cell.length_b   1.000
_cell.length_c   1.000
_cell.angle_alpha   90.00
_cell.angle_beta   90.00
_cell.angle_gamma   90.00
#
_symmetry.space_group_name_H-M   'P 1'
#
loop_
_entity.id
_entity.type
_entity.pdbx_description
1 polymer ?
#
loop_
_entity_poly.entity_id
_entity_poly.type
_entity_poly.pdbx_seq_one_letter_code
_entity_poly.pdbx_strand_id
1 'polypeptide(L)'
;MPDRAMRDPALETLADIANDNLAEQLRHEAAARILVAARRVRAMVGTHPGEHLVDTLTSGWDPRSVTALEYAEGLPVRVLDGFLGAAPRWARLMRELLDSPEPGAAAA
;
A
#
# COMPACT_ATOMS: atom_id res chain seq x y z
N MET A 1 6.26 36.03 -16.78
CA MET A 1 6.68 34.85 -15.99
C MET A 1 6.44 33.63 -16.86
N PRO A 2 7.37 33.21 -17.75
CA PRO A 2 7.17 32.00 -18.53
C PRO A 2 7.61 30.76 -17.75
N ASP A 3 6.99 29.64 -18.11
CA ASP A 3 7.38 28.25 -17.85
C ASP A 3 7.27 27.69 -16.43
N ARG A 4 6.03 27.53 -15.99
CA ARG A 4 5.63 26.22 -15.44
C ARG A 4 5.39 25.30 -16.64
N ALA A 5 6.47 24.92 -17.32
CA ALA A 5 6.43 24.01 -18.45
C ALA A 5 5.53 22.83 -18.07
N MET A 6 4.51 22.59 -18.89
CA MET A 6 3.71 21.37 -18.87
C MET A 6 4.72 20.21 -18.90
N ARG A 7 5.01 19.60 -17.74
CA ARG A 7 5.75 18.35 -17.68
C ARG A 7 4.91 17.34 -18.43
N ASP A 8 5.32 17.03 -19.65
CA ASP A 8 4.63 16.05 -20.47
C ASP A 8 4.86 14.68 -19.82
N PRO A 9 3.80 13.99 -19.34
CA PRO A 9 3.93 12.72 -18.65
C PRO A 9 4.58 11.65 -19.53
N ALA A 10 4.53 11.79 -20.86
CA ALA A 10 5.22 10.90 -21.79
C ALA A 10 6.74 11.11 -21.74
N LEU A 11 7.22 12.35 -21.56
CA LEU A 11 8.64 12.66 -21.46
C LEU A 11 9.24 12.21 -20.11
N GLU A 12 8.49 12.33 -19.00
CA GLU A 12 8.89 11.75 -17.72
C GLU A 12 8.95 10.22 -17.81
N THR A 13 7.91 9.58 -18.34
CA THR A 13 7.88 8.11 -18.54
C THR A 13 9.05 7.62 -19.40
N LEU A 14 9.40 8.33 -20.48
CA LEU A 14 10.54 7.99 -21.32
C LEU A 14 11.88 8.14 -20.59
N ALA A 15 12.03 9.15 -19.74
CA ALA A 15 13.23 9.33 -18.92
C ALA A 15 13.37 8.22 -17.87
N ASP A 16 12.27 7.80 -17.23
CA ASP A 16 12.28 6.70 -16.27
C ASP A 16 12.60 5.35 -16.92
N ILE A 17 12.12 5.13 -18.16
CA ILE A 17 12.50 3.95 -18.97
C ILE A 17 13.99 4.00 -19.31
N ALA A 18 14.49 5.15 -19.78
CA ALA A 18 15.89 5.31 -20.18
C ALA A 18 16.86 5.16 -19.00
N ASN A 19 16.41 5.42 -17.78
CA ASN A 19 17.19 5.29 -16.55
C ASN A 19 17.00 3.93 -15.83
N ASP A 20 16.30 2.96 -16.44
CA ASP A 20 15.92 1.68 -15.82
C ASP A 20 15.11 1.81 -14.50
N ASN A 21 14.53 2.99 -14.25
CA ASN A 21 13.86 3.34 -13.00
C ASN A 21 12.37 2.95 -12.98
N LEU A 22 11.77 2.67 -14.15
CA LEU A 22 10.34 2.38 -14.27
C LEU A 22 9.91 1.20 -13.39
N ALA A 23 10.73 0.16 -13.28
CA ALA A 23 10.42 -1.01 -12.46
C ALA A 23 10.31 -0.67 -10.96
N GLU A 24 11.14 0.26 -10.48
CA GLU A 24 11.14 0.70 -9.08
C GLU A 24 9.96 1.64 -8.79
N GLN A 25 9.66 2.55 -9.72
CA GLN A 25 8.47 3.41 -9.61
C GLN A 25 7.18 2.59 -9.55
N LEU A 26 7.05 1.55 -10.39
CA LEU A 26 5.90 0.64 -10.36
C LEU A 26 5.78 -0.12 -9.04
N ARG A 27 6.90 -0.44 -8.37
CA ARG A 27 6.90 -1.06 -7.03
C ARG A 27 6.40 -0.09 -5.96
N HIS A 28 6.85 1.15 -5.97
CA HIS A 28 6.37 2.18 -5.05
C HIS A 28 4.87 2.44 -5.23
N GLU A 29 4.41 2.55 -6.48
CA GLU A 29 2.99 2.70 -6.78
C GLU A 29 2.15 1.51 -6.30
N ALA A 30 2.64 0.28 -6.53
CA ALA A 30 1.98 -0.92 -6.04
C ALA A 30 1.88 -0.92 -4.51
N ALA A 31 2.96 -0.56 -3.82
CA ALA A 31 2.98 -0.47 -2.36
C ALA A 31 2.01 0.60 -1.83
N ALA A 32 1.97 1.78 -2.46
CA ALA A 32 1.04 2.84 -2.13
C ALA A 32 -0.43 2.38 -2.24
N ARG A 33 -0.77 1.65 -3.30
CA ARG A 33 -2.12 1.08 -3.49
C ARG A 33 -2.45 0.06 -2.40
N ILE A 34 -1.49 -0.79 -2.02
CA ILE A 34 -1.67 -1.77 -0.94
C ILE A 34 -1.88 -1.07 0.41
N LEU A 35 -1.11 -0.02 0.73
CA LEU A 35 -1.28 0.76 1.97
C LEU A 35 -2.69 1.36 2.09
N VAL A 36 -3.18 1.98 1.01
CA VAL A 36 -4.54 2.55 0.96
C VAL A 36 -5.59 1.46 1.14
N ALA A 37 -5.46 0.33 0.45
CA ALA A 37 -6.38 -0.79 0.56
C ALA A 37 -6.36 -1.40 1.98
N ALA A 38 -5.17 -1.59 2.54
CA ALA A 38 -4.99 -2.17 3.87
C ALA A 38 -5.65 -1.30 4.94
N ARG A 39 -5.51 0.03 4.87
CA ARG A 39 -6.18 0.96 5.78
C ARG A 39 -7.70 0.85 5.72
N ARG A 40 -8.27 0.74 4.51
CA ARG A 40 -9.72 0.55 4.33
C ARG A 40 -10.21 -0.77 4.91
N VAL A 41 -9.46 -1.85 4.66
CA VAL A 41 -9.78 -3.18 5.19
C VAL A 41 -9.71 -3.20 6.73
N ARG A 42 -8.71 -2.56 7.34
CA ARG A 42 -8.62 -2.40 8.80
C ARG A 42 -9.81 -1.65 9.40
N ALA A 43 -10.35 -0.67 8.68
CA ALA A 43 -11.57 0.02 9.11
C ALA A 43 -12.82 -0.88 9.06
N MET A 44 -12.81 -1.96 8.26
CA MET A 44 -13.91 -2.92 8.16
C MET A 44 -13.79 -4.07 9.19
N VAL A 45 -12.60 -4.66 9.34
CA VAL A 45 -12.36 -5.83 10.22
C VAL A 45 -12.05 -5.47 11.68
N GLY A 46 -11.80 -4.20 11.98
CA GLY A 46 -11.38 -3.77 13.32
C GLY A 46 -9.93 -4.16 13.66
N THR A 47 -9.61 -4.19 14.96
CA THR A 47 -8.25 -4.52 15.42
C THR A 47 -8.10 -6.04 15.47
N HIS A 48 -7.30 -6.62 14.57
CA HIS A 48 -7.06 -8.06 14.54
C HIS A 48 -5.77 -8.44 15.29
N PRO A 49 -5.78 -9.49 16.12
CA PRO A 49 -4.57 -10.01 16.76
C PRO A 49 -3.68 -10.74 15.75
N GLY A 50 -2.66 -10.06 15.26
CA GLY A 50 -1.62 -10.63 14.41
C GLY A 50 -0.62 -9.56 14.01
N GLU A 51 0.65 -9.75 14.33
CA GLU A 51 1.70 -8.83 13.91
C GLU A 51 2.07 -9.15 12.45
N HIS A 52 1.34 -8.54 11.50
CA HIS A 52 1.66 -8.64 10.09
C HIS A 52 2.38 -7.38 9.63
N LEU A 53 3.44 -7.53 8.83
CA LEU A 53 4.22 -6.41 8.29
C LEU A 53 3.34 -5.35 7.61
N VAL A 54 2.27 -5.79 6.94
CA VAL A 54 1.27 -4.92 6.32
C VAL A 54 0.53 -4.06 7.34
N ASP A 55 0.14 -4.63 8.49
CA ASP A 55 -0.53 -3.90 9.56
C ASP A 55 0.40 -2.91 10.26
N THR A 56 1.66 -3.30 10.46
CA THR A 56 2.71 -2.44 11.04
C THR A 56 2.94 -1.22 10.14
N LEU A 57 3.18 -1.43 8.85
CA LEU A 57 3.45 -0.33 7.92
C LEU A 57 2.22 0.56 7.69
N THR A 58 1.03 -0.03 7.64
CA THR A 58 -0.23 0.73 7.52
C THR A 58 -0.51 1.56 8.78
N SER A 59 -0.12 1.08 9.96
CA SER A 59 -0.25 1.83 11.22
C SER A 59 0.77 2.94 11.35
N GLY A 60 1.98 2.74 10.81
CA GLY A 60 3.04 3.76 10.80
C GLY A 60 2.80 4.91 9.82
N TRP A 61 1.91 4.72 8.84
CA TRP A 61 1.57 5.74 7.85
C TRP A 61 0.44 6.68 8.32
N ASP A 62 0.75 7.99 8.39
CA ASP A 62 -0.22 9.05 8.59
C ASP A 62 -0.60 9.74 7.26
N PRO A 63 -1.83 9.53 6.74
CA PRO A 63 -2.28 10.13 5.48
C PRO A 63 -2.53 11.64 5.56
N ARG A 64 -2.51 12.24 6.76
CA ARG A 64 -2.59 13.70 6.91
C ARG A 64 -1.23 14.39 6.76
N SER A 65 -0.15 13.63 6.93
CA SER A 65 1.22 14.13 6.90
C SER A 65 1.89 13.87 5.55
N VAL A 66 1.76 12.66 5.01
CA VAL A 66 2.37 12.26 3.73
C VAL A 66 1.41 11.40 2.90
N THR A 67 1.52 11.48 1.58
CA THR A 67 0.78 10.59 0.69
C THR A 67 1.29 9.15 0.82
N ALA A 68 0.48 8.17 0.38
CA ALA A 68 0.88 6.77 0.41
C ALA A 68 2.09 6.48 -0.50
N LEU A 69 2.24 7.24 -1.59
CA LEU A 69 3.36 7.11 -2.52
C LEU A 69 4.64 7.64 -1.89
N GLU A 70 4.63 8.86 -1.36
CA GLU A 70 5.79 9.45 -0.66
C GLU A 70 6.22 8.58 0.53
N TYR A 71 5.26 8.01 1.27
CA TYR A 71 5.58 7.07 2.34
C TYR A 71 6.26 5.80 1.81
N ALA A 72 5.76 5.24 0.69
CA ALA A 72 6.34 4.05 0.08
C ALA A 72 7.75 4.29 -0.50
N GLU A 73 7.99 5.45 -1.10
CA GLU A 73 9.30 5.88 -1.61
C GLU A 73 10.33 6.07 -0.49
N GLY A 74 9.86 6.43 0.71
CA GLY A 74 10.72 6.55 1.90
C GLY A 74 11.07 5.21 2.57
N LEU A 75 10.48 4.09 2.13
CA LEU A 75 10.76 2.78 2.73
C LEU A 75 12.11 2.23 2.23
N PRO A 76 12.90 1.58 3.11
CA PRO A 76 14.06 0.81 2.66
C PRO A 76 13.63 -0.29 1.68
N VAL A 77 14.39 -0.50 0.60
CA VAL A 77 14.09 -1.50 -0.46
C VAL A 77 13.74 -2.87 0.12
N ARG A 78 14.48 -3.36 1.13
CA ARG A 78 14.18 -4.66 1.77
C ARG A 78 12.82 -4.70 2.47
N VAL A 79 12.39 -3.57 3.04
CA VAL A 79 11.08 -3.43 3.70
C VAL A 79 9.98 -3.36 2.64
N LEU A 80 10.22 -2.65 1.54
CA LEU A 80 9.32 -2.59 0.40
C LEU A 80 9.11 -3.98 -0.23
N ASP A 81 10.19 -4.71 -0.52
CA ASP A 81 10.13 -6.08 -1.05
C ASP A 81 9.40 -7.03 -0.10
N GLY A 82 9.72 -6.95 1.20
CA GLY A 82 9.04 -7.74 2.23
C GLY A 82 7.55 -7.42 2.30
N PHE A 83 7.18 -6.15 2.19
CA PHE A 83 5.79 -5.69 2.20
C PHE A 83 5.01 -6.20 0.97
N LEU A 84 5.58 -6.04 -0.23
CA LEU A 84 5.00 -6.54 -1.46
C LEU A 84 4.85 -8.07 -1.44
N GLY A 85 5.84 -8.80 -0.92
CA GLY A 85 5.77 -10.25 -0.77
C GLY A 85 4.78 -10.73 0.30
N ALA A 86 4.56 -9.95 1.35
CA ALA A 86 3.64 -10.27 2.43
C ALA A 86 2.17 -9.96 2.09
N ALA A 87 1.92 -8.99 1.21
CA ALA A 87 0.59 -8.51 0.87
C ALA A 87 -0.41 -9.59 0.38
N PRO A 88 -0.04 -10.55 -0.49
CA PRO A 88 -0.97 -11.60 -0.93
C PRO A 88 -1.44 -12.52 0.19
N ARG A 89 -0.54 -12.88 1.12
CA ARG A 89 -0.89 -13.71 2.28
C ARG A 89 -1.81 -12.94 3.23
N TRP A 90 -1.49 -11.68 3.49
CA TRP A 90 -2.32 -10.80 4.30
C TRP A 90 -3.74 -10.66 3.74
N ALA A 91 -3.87 -10.45 2.43
CA ALA A 91 -5.17 -10.30 1.78
C ALA A 91 -6.05 -11.56 1.91
N ARG A 92 -5.45 -12.76 1.87
CA ARG A 92 -6.18 -14.02 2.12
C ARG A 92 -6.70 -14.10 3.55
N LEU A 93 -5.86 -13.78 4.54
CA LEU A 93 -6.27 -13.77 5.95
C LEU A 93 -7.41 -12.78 6.19
N MET A 94 -7.33 -11.57 5.64
CA MET A 94 -8.41 -10.58 5.79
C MET A 94 -9.70 -11.00 5.10
N ARG A 95 -9.61 -11.70 3.96
CA ARG A 95 -10.77 -12.28 3.30
C ARG A 95 -11.42 -13.36 4.16
N GLU A 96 -10.63 -14.26 4.74
CA GLU A 96 -11.14 -15.30 5.65
C GLU A 96 -11.84 -14.70 6.87
N LEU A 97 -11.30 -13.58 7.41
CA LEU A 97 -11.92 -12.86 8.52
C LEU A 97 -13.24 -12.19 8.11
N LEU A 98 -13.31 -11.57 6.94
CA LEU A 98 -14.53 -10.94 6.42
C LEU A 98 -15.61 -11.96 6.06
N ASP A 99 -15.21 -13.14 5.59
CA ASP A 99 -16.11 -14.24 5.23
C ASP A 99 -16.54 -15.08 6.46
N SER A 100 -15.89 -14.89 7.62
CA SER A 100 -16.23 -15.63 8.85
C SER A 100 -17.52 -15.08 9.48
N PRO A 101 -18.54 -15.93 9.71
CA PRO A 101 -19.78 -15.49 10.36
C PRO A 101 -19.50 -15.08 11.81
N GLU A 102 -20.11 -13.96 12.25
CA GLU A 102 -20.02 -13.54 13.66
C GLU A 102 -20.49 -14.67 14.60
N PRO A 103 -19.72 -15.03 15.64
CA PRO A 103 -20.15 -15.98 16.66
C PRO A 103 -21.20 -15.30 17.55
N GLY A 104 -22.43 -15.18 17.07
CA GLY A 104 -23.52 -14.54 17.81
C GLY A 104 -24.89 -14.52 17.12
N ALA A 105 -24.97 -14.72 15.80
CA ALA A 105 -26.24 -14.60 15.07
C ALA A 105 -27.16 -15.86 15.12
N ALA A 106 -26.72 -16.96 15.74
CA ALA A 106 -27.46 -18.23 15.77
C ALA A 106 -28.18 -18.54 17.11
N ALA A 107 -28.37 -17.54 17.98
CA ALA A 107 -28.98 -17.74 19.30
C ALA A 107 -30.15 -16.79 19.62
N ALA A 108 -30.91 -16.37 18.60
CA ALA A 108 -32.16 -15.59 18.76
C ALA A 108 -33.37 -16.36 18.24
#